data_AF-A7SUQ0-F1
#
_entry.id   AF-A7SUQ0-F1
#
_cell.length_a   1.000
_cell.length_b   1.000
_cell.length_c   1.000
_cell.angle_alpha   90.00
_cell.angle_beta   90.00
_cell.angle_gamma   90.00
#
_symmetry.space_group_name_H-M   'P 1'
#
loop_
_entity.id
_entity.type
_entity.pdbx_description
1 polymer ?
#
loop_
_entity_poly.entity_id
_entity_poly.type
_entity_poly.pdbx_seq_one_letter_code
_entity_poly.pdbx_strand_id
1 'polypeptide(L)'
;FKGTSAEQDNRFRDKQKKLLKSIRFEDVLDKKVDMEKINLDVLKPWITKRITDMLGFEDDVVLEFVFNMLESEKHPDPKVMQINITGFLQAKNARIFMGELWELLVSAQENIGGIPTEFLEKKKEEIKQRKVCMYVKVI
;
A
#
# COMPACT_ATOMS: atom_id res chain seq x y z
N PHE A 1 -16.21 -25.38 23.74
CA PHE A 1 -15.42 -24.15 23.58
C PHE A 1 -16.19 -23.23 22.64
N LYS A 2 -16.74 -22.13 23.18
CA LYS A 2 -17.70 -21.27 22.48
C LYS A 2 -16.92 -20.25 21.66
N GLY A 3 -16.88 -20.43 20.33
CA GLY A 3 -16.31 -19.48 19.41
C GLY A 3 -17.05 -18.15 19.52
N THR A 4 -16.33 -17.11 19.90
CA THR A 4 -16.80 -15.72 19.80
C THR A 4 -16.65 -15.30 18.35
N SER A 5 -17.74 -15.27 17.60
CA SER A 5 -17.79 -14.63 16.29
C SER A 5 -17.34 -13.18 16.43
N ALA A 6 -16.28 -12.81 15.70
CA ALA A 6 -15.60 -11.53 15.72
C ALA A 6 -16.42 -10.35 15.15
N GLU A 7 -17.71 -10.54 14.87
CA GLU A 7 -18.54 -9.62 14.08
C GLU A 7 -19.25 -8.52 14.88
N GLN A 8 -19.12 -8.46 16.21
CA GLN A 8 -19.83 -7.45 17.03
C GLN A 8 -18.99 -6.81 18.14
N ASP A 9 -17.72 -6.51 17.90
CA ASP A 9 -16.93 -5.74 18.87
C ASP A 9 -17.16 -4.22 18.68
N ASN A 10 -18.20 -3.68 19.33
CA ASN A 10 -18.45 -2.22 19.41
C ASN A 10 -17.25 -1.44 19.97
N ARG A 11 -16.35 -2.09 20.71
CA ARG A 11 -15.13 -1.48 21.27
C ARG A 11 -14.13 -1.10 20.19
N PHE A 12 -14.09 -1.83 19.07
CA PHE A 12 -13.28 -1.52 17.90
C PHE A 12 -13.78 -0.25 17.19
N ARG A 13 -15.09 -0.10 17.00
CA ARG A 13 -15.68 1.10 16.36
C ARG A 13 -15.41 2.39 17.12
N ASP A 14 -15.51 2.37 18.45
CA ASP A 14 -15.20 3.53 19.29
C ASP A 14 -13.70 3.90 19.27
N LYS A 15 -12.81 2.89 19.24
CA LYS A 15 -11.37 3.12 19.05
C LYS A 15 -11.06 3.67 17.66
N GLN A 16 -11.66 3.12 16.60
CA GLN A 16 -11.49 3.61 15.23
C GLN A 16 -11.92 5.07 15.11
N LYS A 17 -13.07 5.45 15.66
CA LYS A 17 -13.57 6.84 15.63
C LYS A 17 -12.68 7.82 16.41
N LYS A 18 -12.06 7.36 17.50
CA LYS A 18 -11.11 8.15 18.30
C LYS A 18 -9.75 8.29 17.60
N LEU A 19 -9.29 7.23 16.95
CA LEU A 19 -8.08 7.21 16.11
C LEU A 19 -8.26 8.12 14.89
N LEU A 20 -9.41 8.11 14.22
CA LEU A 20 -9.78 9.03 13.13
C LEU A 20 -9.63 10.51 13.50
N LYS A 21 -9.85 10.87 14.77
CA LYS A 21 -9.71 12.24 15.26
C LYS A 21 -8.28 12.62 15.67
N SER A 22 -7.41 11.64 15.92
CA SER A 22 -6.06 11.88 16.45
C SER A 22 -4.96 11.63 15.44
N ILE A 23 -5.23 10.87 14.38
CA ILE A 23 -4.25 10.51 13.37
C ILE A 23 -4.20 11.60 12.29
N ARG A 24 -2.99 11.95 11.85
CA ARG A 24 -2.79 12.78 10.67
C ARG A 24 -2.86 11.90 9.42
N PHE A 25 -3.72 12.29 8.49
CA PHE A 25 -3.81 11.70 7.18
C PHE A 25 -2.94 12.51 6.21
N GLU A 26 -2.42 11.85 5.18
CA GLU A 26 -1.77 12.51 4.05
C GLU A 26 -2.83 13.04 3.09
N ASP A 27 -2.54 14.16 2.42
CA ASP A 27 -3.47 14.83 1.51
C ASP A 27 -3.88 13.93 0.33
N VAL A 28 -2.96 13.05 -0.08
CA VAL A 28 -3.19 12.10 -1.18
C VAL A 28 -4.35 11.15 -0.88
N LEU A 29 -4.65 10.84 0.39
CA LEU A 29 -5.76 9.97 0.81
C LEU A 29 -7.14 10.60 0.55
N ASP A 30 -7.24 11.87 0.16
CA ASP A 30 -8.52 12.47 -0.26
C ASP A 30 -8.91 12.05 -1.68
N LYS A 31 -7.93 11.59 -2.49
CA LYS A 31 -8.18 11.14 -3.86
C LYS A 31 -8.81 9.75 -3.86
N LYS A 32 -9.91 9.61 -4.61
CA LYS A 32 -10.58 8.32 -4.80
C LYS A 32 -9.84 7.46 -5.81
N VAL A 33 -9.70 6.19 -5.47
CA VAL A 33 -9.03 5.17 -6.26
C VAL A 33 -10.03 4.08 -6.66
N ASP A 34 -9.92 3.66 -7.90
CA ASP A 34 -10.67 2.56 -8.51
C ASP A 34 -9.71 1.40 -8.78
N MET A 35 -9.87 0.32 -8.02
CA MET A 35 -9.01 -0.85 -8.09
C MET A 35 -9.16 -1.61 -9.43
N GLU A 36 -10.27 -1.43 -10.17
CA GLU A 36 -10.46 -2.08 -11.47
C GLU A 36 -9.54 -1.50 -12.55
N LYS A 37 -9.03 -0.27 -12.35
CA LYS A 37 -8.13 0.41 -13.28
C LYS A 37 -6.66 0.16 -12.98
N ILE A 38 -6.35 -0.52 -11.88
CA ILE A 38 -5.00 -0.66 -11.35
C ILE A 38 -4.54 -2.09 -11.47
N ASN A 39 -3.30 -2.28 -11.93
CA ASN A 39 -2.67 -3.57 -11.94
C ASN A 39 -2.01 -3.85 -10.59
N LEU A 40 -2.69 -4.60 -9.71
CA LEU A 40 -2.13 -4.97 -8.41
C LEU A 40 -0.88 -5.85 -8.50
N ASP A 41 -0.72 -6.63 -9.57
CA ASP A 41 0.41 -7.55 -9.72
C ASP A 41 1.76 -6.83 -9.69
N VAL A 42 1.82 -5.61 -10.24
CA VAL A 42 3.04 -4.79 -10.19
C VAL A 42 3.28 -4.16 -8.82
N LEU A 43 2.23 -3.97 -8.02
CA LEU A 43 2.32 -3.37 -6.68
C LEU A 43 2.66 -4.41 -5.60
N LYS A 44 2.26 -5.67 -5.78
CA LYS A 44 2.58 -6.78 -4.85
C LYS A 44 4.04 -6.80 -4.39
N PRO A 45 5.06 -6.85 -5.28
CA PRO A 45 6.45 -6.88 -4.87
C PRO A 45 6.92 -5.62 -4.13
N TRP A 46 6.33 -4.45 -4.43
CA TRP A 46 6.65 -3.21 -3.74
C TRP A 46 6.04 -3.18 -2.34
N ILE A 47 4.78 -3.62 -2.19
CA ILE A 47 4.11 -3.74 -0.90
C ILE A 47 4.92 -4.68 0.00
N THR A 48 5.31 -5.86 -0.49
CA THR A 48 6.18 -6.80 0.22
C THR A 48 7.45 -6.14 0.70
N LYS A 49 8.21 -5.53 -0.21
CA LYS A 49 9.46 -4.87 0.15
C LYS A 49 9.25 -3.76 1.17
N ARG A 50 8.19 -2.97 1.04
CA ARG A 50 7.95 -1.80 1.89
C ARG A 50 7.50 -2.20 3.30
N ILE A 51 6.66 -3.22 3.43
CA ILE A 51 6.28 -3.76 4.74
C ILE A 51 7.49 -4.36 5.46
N THR A 52 8.32 -5.14 4.75
CA THR A 52 9.55 -5.71 5.30
C THR A 52 10.53 -4.63 5.76
N ASP A 53 10.68 -3.55 5.00
CA ASP A 53 11.52 -2.39 5.36
C ASP A 53 11.01 -1.67 6.63
N MET A 54 9.69 -1.56 6.80
CA MET A 54 9.09 -0.90 7.97
C MET A 54 9.09 -1.75 9.23
N LEU A 55 8.91 -3.06 9.11
CA LEU A 55 8.90 -4.00 10.23
C LEU A 55 10.31 -4.49 10.58
N GLY A 56 11.23 -4.50 9.62
CA GLY A 56 12.56 -5.11 9.74
C GLY A 56 12.57 -6.63 9.61
N PHE A 57 11.41 -7.24 9.33
CA PHE A 57 11.23 -8.67 9.09
C PHE A 57 10.06 -8.88 8.12
N GLU A 58 10.04 -10.04 7.48
CA GLU A 58 8.94 -10.46 6.61
C GLU A 58 7.80 -11.03 7.48
N ASP A 59 6.62 -10.43 7.37
CA ASP A 59 5.41 -10.90 8.05
C ASP A 59 4.32 -11.20 7.03
N ASP A 60 4.16 -12.48 6.71
CA ASP A 60 3.18 -12.96 5.73
C ASP A 60 1.73 -12.62 6.14
N VAL A 61 1.43 -12.54 7.44
CA VAL A 61 0.08 -12.23 7.93
C VAL A 61 -0.27 -10.78 7.64
N VAL A 62 0.67 -9.86 7.87
CA VAL A 62 0.47 -8.44 7.56
C VAL A 62 0.37 -8.21 6.05
N LEU A 63 1.17 -8.94 5.27
CA LEU A 63 1.12 -8.87 3.80
C LEU A 63 -0.23 -9.33 3.26
N GLU A 64 -0.67 -10.52 3.68
CA GLU A 64 -1.97 -11.07 3.29
C GLU A 64 -3.11 -10.13 3.70
N PHE A 65 -3.03 -9.52 4.89
CA PHE A 65 -4.03 -8.56 5.35
C PHE A 65 -4.12 -7.32 4.44
N VAL A 66 -3.00 -6.76 3.99
CA VAL A 66 -2.99 -5.62 3.07
C VAL A 66 -3.51 -6.01 1.69
N PHE A 67 -3.13 -7.18 1.17
CA PHE A 67 -3.64 -7.66 -0.12
C PHE A 67 -5.15 -7.91 -0.08
N ASN A 68 -5.64 -8.58 0.97
CA ASN A 68 -7.07 -8.79 1.17
C ASN A 68 -7.84 -7.47 1.22
N MET A 69 -7.30 -6.43 1.86
CA MET A 69 -7.97 -5.13 1.92
C MET A 69 -8.05 -4.44 0.54
N LEU A 70 -7.01 -4.60 -0.29
CA LEU A 70 -6.96 -4.05 -1.65
C LEU A 70 -7.83 -4.83 -2.63
N GLU A 71 -7.99 -6.14 -2.42
CA GLU A 71 -8.78 -7.03 -3.29
C GLU A 71 -10.26 -7.15 -2.88
N SER A 72 -10.58 -6.89 -1.60
CA SER A 72 -11.93 -7.05 -1.07
C SER A 72 -12.92 -5.97 -1.53
N GLU A 73 -12.46 -4.74 -1.81
CA GLU A 73 -13.32 -3.62 -2.22
C GLU A 73 -12.84 -2.97 -3.51
N LYS A 74 -13.77 -2.65 -4.41
CA LYS A 74 -13.48 -1.91 -5.65
C LYS A 74 -13.02 -0.47 -5.39
N HIS A 75 -13.56 0.13 -4.34
CA HIS A 75 -13.28 1.50 -3.91
C HIS A 75 -12.88 1.48 -2.43
N PRO A 76 -11.66 1.04 -2.10
CA PRO A 76 -11.22 1.00 -0.72
C PRO A 76 -11.17 2.40 -0.12
N ASP A 77 -11.54 2.54 1.16
CA ASP A 77 -11.38 3.80 1.89
C ASP A 77 -9.95 3.88 2.47
N PRO A 78 -9.11 4.83 2.02
CA PRO A 78 -7.73 4.93 2.45
C PRO A 78 -7.58 5.26 3.94
N LYS A 79 -8.56 5.98 4.53
CA LYS A 79 -8.54 6.33 5.95
C LYS A 79 -8.83 5.08 6.80
N VAL A 80 -9.76 4.24 6.35
CA VAL A 80 -10.06 2.95 6.99
C VAL A 80 -8.86 2.02 6.89
N MET A 81 -8.24 1.93 5.71
CA MET A 81 -6.98 1.20 5.50
C MET A 81 -5.89 1.64 6.46
N GLN A 82 -5.62 2.94 6.58
CA GLN A 82 -4.59 3.47 7.47
C GLN A 82 -4.81 3.05 8.92
N ILE A 83 -6.05 3.11 9.40
CA ILE A 83 -6.40 2.71 10.78
C ILE A 83 -6.18 1.21 10.98
N ASN A 84 -6.59 0.40 10.02
CA ASN A 84 -6.46 -1.06 10.11
C ASN A 84 -4.98 -1.48 10.13
N ILE A 85 -4.14 -0.89 9.26
CA ILE A 85 -2.71 -1.21 9.25
C ILE A 85 -1.94 -0.59 10.45
N THR A 86 -2.47 0.47 11.07
CA THR A 86 -1.85 1.09 12.26
C THR A 86 -1.74 0.11 13.43
N GLY A 87 -2.63 -0.88 13.50
CA GLY A 87 -2.54 -1.96 14.48
C GLY A 87 -1.31 -2.84 14.33
N PHE A 88 -0.73 -2.91 13.13
CA PHE A 88 0.45 -3.74 12.80
C PHE A 88 1.72 -2.90 12.69
N LEU A 89 1.68 -1.81 11.93
CA LEU A 89 2.87 -1.01 11.59
C LEU A 89 3.16 0.13 12.58
N GLN A 90 2.32 0.35 13.59
CA GLN A 90 2.35 1.57 14.43
C GLN A 90 1.97 2.84 13.65
N ALA A 91 1.50 3.87 14.36
CA ALA A 91 0.89 5.05 13.74
C ALA A 91 1.81 5.82 12.77
N LYS A 92 3.11 5.89 13.06
CA LYS A 92 4.07 6.62 12.21
C LYS A 92 4.32 5.88 10.89
N ASN A 93 4.64 4.59 10.95
CA ASN A 93 4.96 3.83 9.74
C ASN A 93 3.70 3.57 8.91
N ALA A 94 2.54 3.31 9.55
CA ALA A 94 1.26 3.20 8.86
C ALA A 94 0.91 4.45 8.05
N ARG A 95 1.16 5.64 8.61
CA ARG A 95 0.96 6.91 7.90
C ARG A 95 1.85 7.02 6.67
N ILE A 96 3.14 6.75 6.83
CA ILE A 96 4.12 6.79 5.72
C ILE A 96 3.73 5.78 4.64
N PHE A 97 3.43 4.55 5.04
CA PHE A 97 3.06 3.46 4.14
C PHE A 97 1.82 3.80 3.33
N MET A 98 0.75 4.27 3.98
CA MET A 98 -0.48 4.63 3.26
C MET A 98 -0.28 5.82 2.35
N GLY A 99 0.52 6.81 2.73
CA GLY A 99 0.83 7.94 1.86
C GLY A 99 1.47 7.47 0.55
N GLU A 100 2.52 6.66 0.65
CA GLU A 100 3.25 6.15 -0.51
C GLU A 100 2.43 5.16 -1.35
N LEU A 101 1.76 4.21 -0.69
CA LEU A 101 0.91 3.24 -1.38
C LEU A 101 -0.20 3.95 -2.15
N TRP A 102 -0.85 4.94 -1.53
CA TRP A 102 -1.97 5.63 -2.15
C TRP A 102 -1.52 6.56 -3.28
N GLU A 103 -0.35 7.18 -3.17
CA GLU A 103 0.27 7.93 -4.27
C GLU A 103 0.53 7.03 -5.48
N LEU A 104 1.05 5.82 -5.27
CA LEU A 104 1.23 4.83 -6.33
C LEU A 104 -0.07 4.38 -6.95
N LEU A 105 -1.11 4.15 -6.14
CA LEU A 105 -2.44 3.75 -6.63
C LEU A 105 -3.08 4.85 -7.47
N VAL A 106 -3.03 6.10 -7.00
CA VAL A 106 -3.51 7.27 -7.74
C VAL A 106 -2.76 7.39 -9.06
N SER A 107 -1.42 7.32 -9.03
CA SER A 107 -0.60 7.35 -10.23
C SER A 107 -0.97 6.21 -11.19
N ALA A 108 -1.12 4.98 -10.69
CA ALA A 108 -1.52 3.83 -11.51
C ALA A 108 -2.86 4.04 -12.20
N GLN A 109 -3.85 4.59 -11.50
CA GLN A 109 -5.16 4.91 -12.05
C GLN A 109 -5.10 5.96 -13.16
N GLU A 110 -4.21 6.95 -13.05
CA GLU A 110 -4.04 8.00 -14.05
C GLU A 110 -3.26 7.54 -15.29
N ASN A 111 -2.55 6.41 -15.20
CA ASN A 111 -1.71 5.88 -16.27
C ASN A 111 -2.40 4.74 -17.06
N ILE A 112 -2.12 4.70 -18.36
CA ILE A 112 -2.65 3.67 -19.25
C ILE A 112 -1.99 2.33 -18.90
N GLY A 113 -2.83 1.33 -18.59
CA GLY A 113 -2.38 -0.01 -18.21
C GLY A 113 -2.31 -0.25 -16.69
N GLY A 114 -2.71 0.72 -15.87
CA GLY A 114 -2.82 0.53 -14.42
C GLY A 114 -1.47 0.42 -13.72
N ILE A 115 -0.42 1.03 -14.28
CA ILE A 115 0.96 0.96 -13.78
C ILE A 115 1.37 2.35 -13.27
N PRO A 116 1.85 2.49 -12.02
CA PRO A 116 2.33 3.77 -11.52
C PRO A 116 3.48 4.32 -12.37
N THR A 117 3.50 5.64 -12.62
CA THR A 117 4.59 6.28 -13.37
C THR A 117 5.95 6.01 -12.73
N GLU A 118 6.01 5.99 -11.41
CA GLU A 118 7.23 5.71 -10.66
C GLU A 118 7.85 4.35 -10.98
N PHE A 119 7.01 3.33 -11.26
CA PHE A 119 7.48 2.01 -11.69
C PHE A 119 7.97 2.02 -13.14
N LEU A 120 7.31 2.78 -14.00
CA LEU A 120 7.73 2.96 -15.40
C LEU A 120 9.10 3.66 -15.45
N GLU A 121 9.30 4.70 -14.65
CA GLU A 121 10.55 5.43 -14.57
C GLU A 121 11.68 4.57 -14.00
N LYS A 122 11.41 3.83 -12.92
CA LYS A 122 12.38 2.91 -12.32
C LYS A 122 12.81 1.80 -13.29
N LYS A 123 11.88 1.18 -14.01
CA LYS A 123 12.18 0.21 -15.07
C LYS A 123 12.99 0.84 -16.21
N LYS A 124 12.64 2.06 -16.63
CA LYS A 124 13.34 2.79 -17.69
C LYS A 124 14.78 3.10 -17.28
N GLU A 125 15.02 3.44 -16.01
CA GLU A 125 16.36 3.70 -15.47
C GLU A 125 17.20 2.42 -15.38
N GLU A 126 16.62 1.28 -14.94
CA GLU A 126 17.31 -0.02 -14.92
C GLU A 126 17.76 -0.47 -16.32
N ILE A 127 16.92 -0.26 -17.34
CA ILE A 127 17.26 -0.57 -18.74
C ILE A 127 18.39 0.35 -19.24
N LYS A 128 18.36 1.63 -18.85
CA LYS A 128 19.38 2.61 -19.25
C LYS A 128 20.74 2.27 -18.64
N GLN A 129 20.79 1.90 -17.36
CA GLN A 129 22.03 1.49 -16.70
C GLN A 129 22.60 0.18 -17.26
N ARG A 130 21.75 -0.80 -17.61
CA ARG A 130 22.21 -2.03 -18.29
C ARG A 130 22.86 -1.75 -19.65
N LYS A 131 22.29 -0.82 -20.44
CA LYS A 131 22.87 -0.43 -21.73
C LYS A 131 24.20 0.30 -21.60
N VAL A 132 24.34 1.19 -20.61
CA VAL A 132 25.60 1.90 -20.36
C VAL A 132 26.70 0.94 -19.86
N CYS A 133 26.37 -0.02 -18.99
CA CYS A 133 27.33 -1.00 -18.47
C CYS A 133 27.85 -1.96 -19.55
N MET A 134 27.01 -2.35 -20.52
CA MET A 134 27.47 -3.15 -21.68
C MET A 134 28.43 -2.38 -22.58
N TYR A 135 28.19 -1.09 -22.81
CA TYR A 135 29.08 -0.27 -23.65
C TYR A 135 30.46 -0.06 -23.02
N VAL A 136 30.56 0.07 -21.68
CA VAL A 136 31.86 0.25 -21.00
C VAL A 136 32.66 -1.05 -20.90
N LYS A 137 32.02 -2.23 -20.93
CA LYS A 137 32.72 -3.52 -20.90
C LYS A 137 33.27 -3.99 -22.27
N VAL A 138 32.89 -3.31 -23.36
CA VAL A 138 33.24 -3.64 -24.75
C VAL A 138 34.18 -2.58 -25.35
N ILE A 139 34.86 -1.81 -24.51
CA ILE A 139 35.94 -0.88 -24.87
C ILE A 139 37.13 -1.22 -23.96
#